data_AF-A0AAD7RLG5-F1
#
_entry.id   AF-A0AAD7RLG5-F1
#
_cell.length_a   1.000
_cell.length_b   1.000
_cell.length_c   1.000
_cell.angle_alpha   90.00
_cell.angle_beta   90.00
_cell.angle_gamma   90.00
#
_symmetry.space_group_name_H-M   'P 1'
#
loop_
_entity.id
_entity.type
_entity.pdbx_description
1 polymer ?
#
loop_
_entity_poly.entity_id
_entity_poly.type
_entity_poly.pdbx_seq_one_letter_code
_entity_poly.pdbx_strand_id
1 'polypeptide(L)'
;MQPLLRHIAIQKHVIDHSQPAKKLVDKLKHLLAEGGFDLYQWASNIPGIISHLPAESRSGSSELLFTQDGMDPQERTVGLRWQCLSDTHNYKHGQMEKTEPTMHSIYWILASQYDPLGFISPFTTRAKAIVQKLWDKKRVG
;
A
#
# COMPACT_ATOMS: atom_id res chain seq x y z
N MET A 1 12.10 11.54 6.20
CA MET A 1 11.24 11.05 7.29
C MET A 1 9.81 11.04 6.77
N GLN A 2 9.28 9.87 6.38
CA GLN A 2 7.90 9.79 5.86
C GLN A 2 6.93 9.76 7.06
N PRO A 3 5.91 10.63 7.11
CA PRO A 3 4.98 10.65 8.23
C PRO A 3 4.14 9.36 8.20
N LEU A 4 4.28 8.55 9.25
CA LEU A 4 3.80 7.17 9.35
C LEU A 4 2.28 7.02 9.46
N LEU A 5 1.52 8.10 9.62
CA LEU A 5 0.06 8.05 9.77
C LEU A 5 -0.59 9.18 8.97
N ARG A 6 -0.68 9.01 7.65
CA ARG A 6 -1.45 9.92 6.79
C ARG A 6 -2.47 9.25 5.89
N HIS A 7 -2.59 7.93 5.93
CA HIS A 7 -3.53 7.22 5.06
C HIS A 7 -4.36 6.28 5.91
N ILE A 8 -5.68 6.45 5.86
CA ILE A 8 -6.63 5.44 6.31
C ILE A 8 -7.36 4.91 5.07
N ALA A 9 -7.18 3.61 4.85
CA ALA A 9 -7.92 2.84 3.87
C ALA A 9 -9.15 2.25 4.55
N ILE A 10 -10.34 2.54 4.02
CA ILE A 10 -11.58 1.91 4.46
C ILE A 10 -11.86 0.74 3.53
N GLN A 11 -11.69 -0.47 4.04
CA GLN A 11 -11.96 -1.70 3.28
C GLN A 11 -13.38 -2.22 3.56
N LYS A 12 -14.04 -2.70 2.50
CA LYS A 12 -15.44 -3.21 2.52
C LYS A 12 -15.69 -4.35 3.49
N HIS A 13 -14.67 -5.05 4.00
CA HIS A 13 -14.88 -6.28 4.77
C HIS A 13 -15.72 -6.09 6.06
N VAL A 14 -15.93 -4.85 6.52
CA VAL A 14 -16.62 -4.60 7.80
C VAL A 14 -18.06 -4.06 7.64
N ILE A 15 -18.50 -3.60 6.45
CA ILE A 15 -19.77 -2.85 6.36
C ILE A 15 -20.54 -3.11 5.06
N ASP A 16 -21.60 -3.93 5.13
CA ASP A 16 -22.51 -4.25 4.01
C ASP A 16 -23.49 -3.11 3.65
N HIS A 17 -23.50 -2.01 4.42
CA HIS A 17 -24.41 -0.87 4.22
C HIS A 17 -23.68 0.47 4.19
N SER A 18 -23.91 1.26 3.13
CA SER A 18 -23.23 2.55 2.90
C SER A 18 -23.55 3.64 3.93
N GLN A 19 -24.76 3.63 4.50
CA GLN A 19 -25.21 4.61 5.49
C GLN A 19 -24.51 4.44 6.87
N PRO A 20 -24.45 3.23 7.46
CA PRO A 20 -23.63 2.98 8.65
C PRO A 20 -22.15 3.30 8.45
N ALA A 21 -21.62 3.06 7.25
CA ALA A 21 -20.21 3.32 6.94
C ALA A 21 -19.83 4.80 7.07
N LYS A 22 -20.66 5.71 6.54
CA LYS A 22 -20.43 7.16 6.67
C LYS A 22 -20.38 7.61 8.12
N LYS A 23 -21.35 7.15 8.93
CA LYS A 23 -21.38 7.46 10.37
C LYS A 23 -20.13 6.96 11.10
N LEU A 24 -19.62 5.79 10.70
CA LEU A 24 -18.40 5.25 11.28
C LEU A 24 -17.18 6.11 10.91
N VAL A 25 -17.07 6.55 9.66
CA VAL A 25 -16.02 7.47 9.20
C VAL A 25 -16.03 8.76 10.00
N ASP A 26 -17.20 9.38 10.16
CA ASP A 26 -17.34 10.62 10.92
C ASP A 26 -16.98 10.43 12.40
N LYS A 27 -17.41 9.30 13.00
CA LYS A 27 -17.08 8.95 14.38
C LYS A 27 -15.57 8.72 14.57
N LEU A 28 -14.93 8.01 13.65
CA LEU A 28 -13.47 7.79 13.68
C LEU A 28 -12.71 9.10 13.55
N LYS A 29 -13.13 9.96 12.62
CA LYS A 29 -12.55 11.29 12.45
C LYS A 29 -12.64 12.11 13.73
N HIS A 30 -13.80 12.12 14.39
CA HIS A 30 -14.01 12.84 15.65
C HIS A 30 -13.13 12.30 16.78
N LEU A 31 -13.16 10.98 17.02
CA LEU A 31 -12.39 10.35 18.11
C LEU A 31 -10.88 10.54 17.96
N LEU A 32 -10.37 10.49 16.73
CA LEU A 32 -8.95 10.68 16.48
C LEU A 32 -8.55 12.15 16.60
N ALA A 33 -9.41 13.09 16.19
CA ALA A 33 -9.21 14.52 16.42
C ALA A 33 -9.15 14.86 17.92
N GLU A 34 -9.99 14.24 18.76
CA GLU A 34 -9.90 14.38 20.24
C GLU A 34 -8.53 13.94 20.78
N GLY A 35 -7.91 12.93 20.14
CA GLY A 35 -6.55 12.48 20.45
C GLY A 35 -5.42 13.31 19.83
N GLY A 36 -5.73 14.40 19.12
CA GLY A 36 -4.76 15.23 18.40
C GLY A 36 -4.30 14.66 17.05
N PHE A 37 -5.04 13.68 16.50
CA PHE A 37 -4.76 13.06 15.22
C PHE A 37 -5.75 13.54 14.15
N ASP A 38 -5.40 14.62 13.46
CA ASP A 38 -6.15 15.06 12.28
C ASP A 38 -5.78 14.20 11.07
N LEU A 39 -6.75 13.37 10.65
CA LEU A 39 -6.58 12.46 9.53
C LEU A 39 -6.84 13.14 8.19
N TYR A 40 -5.93 12.90 7.25
CA TYR A 40 -6.03 13.32 5.87
C TYR A 40 -5.91 12.09 4.95
N GLN A 41 -6.09 12.30 3.64
CA GLN A 41 -5.97 11.28 2.59
C GLN A 41 -6.90 10.07 2.77
N TRP A 42 -8.18 10.34 3.04
CA TRP A 42 -9.22 9.32 3.11
C TRP A 42 -9.40 8.63 1.74
N ALA A 43 -9.39 7.30 1.76
CA ALA A 43 -9.62 6.46 0.59
C ALA A 43 -10.55 5.28 0.91
N SER A 44 -11.36 4.87 -0.06
CA SER A 44 -12.39 3.83 0.10
C SER A 44 -12.58 3.07 -1.20
N ASN A 45 -12.81 1.76 -1.10
CA ASN A 45 -13.22 0.95 -2.25
C ASN A 45 -14.67 1.21 -2.71
N ILE A 46 -15.45 1.94 -1.90
CA ILE A 46 -16.77 2.45 -2.26
C ILE A 46 -16.69 3.98 -2.19
N PRO A 47 -16.53 4.67 -3.34
CA PRO A 47 -16.36 6.13 -3.38
C PRO A 47 -17.49 6.88 -2.66
N GLY A 48 -18.72 6.35 -2.73
CA GLY A 48 -19.88 6.92 -2.06
C GLY A 48 -19.77 7.00 -0.53
N ILE A 49 -18.85 6.28 0.13
CA ILE A 49 -18.63 6.35 1.59
C ILE A 49 -17.86 7.61 1.99
N ILE A 50 -16.95 8.09 1.15
CA ILE A 50 -16.08 9.23 1.47
C ILE A 50 -16.49 10.51 0.72
N SER A 51 -17.48 10.44 -0.17
CA SER A 51 -17.90 11.56 -1.02
C SER A 51 -18.47 12.76 -0.25
N HIS A 52 -18.88 12.58 1.01
CA HIS A 52 -19.36 13.67 1.86
C HIS A 52 -18.21 14.42 2.57
N LEU A 53 -16.97 13.91 2.50
CA LEU A 53 -15.82 14.56 3.10
C LEU A 53 -15.30 15.70 2.19
N PRO A 54 -14.70 16.75 2.78
CA PRO A 54 -14.02 17.81 2.02
C PRO A 54 -12.95 17.24 1.09
N ALA A 55 -12.72 17.88 -0.06
CA ALA A 55 -11.71 17.44 -1.03
C ALA A 55 -10.30 17.37 -0.42
N GLU A 56 -9.98 18.29 0.48
CA GLU A 56 -8.69 18.40 1.17
C GLU A 56 -8.46 17.26 2.16
N SER A 57 -9.54 16.62 2.62
CA SER A 57 -9.48 15.44 3.48
C SER A 57 -9.31 14.17 2.64
N ARG A 58 -9.76 14.13 1.39
CA ARG A 58 -9.69 12.94 0.53
C ARG A 58 -8.29 12.76 -0.05
N SER A 59 -7.91 11.52 -0.35
CA SER A 59 -6.63 11.26 -1.02
C SER A 59 -6.69 11.75 -2.47
N GLY A 60 -5.55 12.19 -3.01
CA GLY A 60 -5.48 12.67 -4.40
C GLY A 60 -5.88 11.59 -5.42
N SER A 61 -5.58 10.32 -5.15
CA SER A 61 -6.04 9.21 -6.00
C SER A 61 -7.54 9.00 -5.86
N SER A 62 -8.09 9.10 -4.65
CA SER A 62 -9.54 9.11 -4.44
C SER A 62 -10.26 10.29 -5.12
N GLU A 63 -9.65 11.47 -5.22
CA GLU A 63 -10.21 12.59 -6.00
C GLU A 63 -10.25 12.34 -7.50
N LEU A 64 -9.24 11.63 -8.02
CA LEU A 64 -9.20 11.22 -9.43
C LEU A 64 -10.35 10.26 -9.76
N LEU A 65 -10.81 9.41 -8.81
CA LEU A 65 -11.99 8.57 -8.98
C LEU A 65 -13.29 9.37 -9.20
N PHE A 66 -13.40 10.55 -8.58
CA PHE A 66 -14.60 11.39 -8.72
C PHE A 66 -14.57 12.28 -9.97
N THR A 67 -13.40 12.49 -10.56
CA THR A 67 -13.19 13.42 -11.68
C THR A 67 -12.92 12.74 -13.02
N GLN A 68 -12.44 11.49 -13.02
CA GLN A 68 -12.15 10.72 -14.23
C GLN A 68 -12.89 9.38 -14.20
N ASP A 69 -13.91 9.28 -15.04
CA ASP A 69 -14.75 8.10 -15.13
C ASP A 69 -13.94 6.90 -15.66
N GLY A 70 -13.98 5.78 -14.93
CA GLY A 70 -13.34 4.52 -15.34
C GLY A 70 -11.86 4.31 -14.99
N MET A 71 -11.21 5.21 -14.25
CA MET A 71 -9.85 4.97 -13.73
C MET A 71 -9.87 4.41 -12.30
N ASP A 72 -8.99 3.46 -11.95
CA ASP A 72 -8.76 3.01 -10.55
C ASP A 72 -7.33 3.41 -10.11
N PRO A 73 -7.12 4.69 -9.74
CA PRO A 73 -5.82 5.21 -9.36
C PRO A 73 -5.32 4.53 -8.07
N GLN A 74 -4.06 4.12 -8.08
CA GLN A 74 -3.45 3.36 -6.98
C GLN A 74 -3.16 4.25 -5.77
N GLU A 75 -3.76 3.92 -4.63
CA GLU A 75 -3.46 4.51 -3.33
C GLU A 75 -2.19 3.91 -2.73
N ARG A 76 -1.41 4.72 -2.01
CA ARG A 76 -0.25 4.21 -1.26
C ARG A 76 -0.70 3.71 0.10
N THR A 77 -0.38 2.45 0.39
CA THR A 77 -0.53 1.84 1.71
C THR A 77 0.86 1.51 2.28
N VAL A 78 0.91 1.08 3.53
CA VAL A 78 2.14 0.61 4.19
C VAL A 78 2.77 -0.54 3.40
N GLY A 79 3.80 -0.23 2.59
CA GLY A 79 4.57 -1.21 1.80
C GLY A 79 3.89 -1.76 0.55
N LEU A 80 2.65 -1.35 0.26
CA LEU A 80 1.89 -1.82 -0.91
C LEU A 80 1.16 -0.66 -1.59
N ARG A 81 0.63 -0.95 -2.78
CA ARG A 81 -0.29 -0.09 -3.50
C ARG A 81 -1.67 -0.73 -3.49
N TRP A 82 -2.69 0.04 -3.15
CA TRP A 82 -4.06 -0.44 -3.13
C TRP A 82 -4.82 0.13 -4.32
N GLN A 83 -5.46 -0.74 -5.10
CA GLN A 83 -6.45 -0.38 -6.11
C GLN A 83 -7.80 -0.43 -5.44
N CYS A 84 -8.37 0.75 -5.18
CA CYS A 84 -9.54 0.88 -4.33
C CYS A 84 -10.74 0.19 -4.94
N LEU A 85 -11.09 0.44 -6.21
CA LEU A 85 -12.32 -0.10 -6.79
C LEU A 85 -12.31 -1.63 -6.86
N SER A 86 -11.16 -2.21 -7.23
CA SER A 86 -11.00 -3.67 -7.30
C SER A 86 -10.72 -4.35 -5.95
N ASP A 87 -10.46 -3.56 -4.90
CA ASP A 87 -9.96 -4.02 -3.61
C ASP A 87 -8.71 -4.92 -3.69
N THR A 88 -7.83 -4.64 -4.66
CA THR A 88 -6.61 -5.43 -4.88
C THR A 88 -5.36 -4.70 -4.40
N HIS A 89 -4.43 -5.47 -3.85
CA HIS A 89 -3.14 -4.97 -3.40
C HIS A 89 -2.05 -5.39 -4.36
N ASN A 90 -1.25 -4.41 -4.78
CA ASN A 90 -0.17 -4.57 -5.73
C ASN A 90 1.15 -4.18 -5.06
N TYR A 91 2.16 -5.01 -5.26
CA TYR A 91 3.52 -4.70 -4.84
C TYR A 91 4.29 -4.06 -6.00
N LYS A 92 4.84 -2.86 -5.80
CA LYS A 92 5.67 -2.21 -6.82
C LYS A 92 7.08 -2.78 -6.77
N HIS A 93 7.47 -3.50 -7.82
CA HIS A 93 8.87 -3.77 -8.08
C HIS A 93 9.49 -2.62 -8.89
N GLY A 94 10.70 -2.19 -8.54
CA GLY A 94 11.48 -1.26 -9.35
C GLY A 94 11.92 -1.93 -10.64
N GLN A 95 11.83 -1.23 -11.77
CA GLN A 95 12.33 -1.74 -13.04
C GLN A 95 13.85 -1.89 -12.92
N MET A 96 14.37 -3.10 -13.10
CA MET A 96 15.81 -3.34 -13.02
C MET A 96 16.43 -3.21 -14.40
N GLU A 97 17.54 -2.50 -14.47
CA GLU A 97 18.40 -2.59 -15.64
C GLU A 97 18.85 -4.04 -15.79
N LYS A 98 18.78 -4.57 -17.02
CA LYS A 98 19.27 -5.91 -17.35
C LYS A 98 20.79 -5.89 -17.33
N THR A 99 21.36 -5.91 -16.13
CA THR A 99 22.79 -6.12 -15.90
C THR A 99 23.05 -7.58 -15.57
N GLU A 100 24.25 -8.07 -15.90
CA GLU A 100 24.70 -9.39 -15.48
C GLU A 100 24.54 -9.56 -13.95
N PRO A 101 23.91 -10.65 -13.48
CA PRO A 101 23.65 -10.83 -12.06
C PRO A 101 24.96 -11.07 -11.31
N THR A 102 25.26 -10.19 -10.36
CA THR A 102 26.36 -10.34 -9.40
C THR A 102 25.78 -10.62 -8.02
N MET A 103 26.58 -11.21 -7.11
CA MET A 103 26.11 -11.39 -5.72
C MET A 103 25.69 -10.05 -5.10
N HIS A 104 26.42 -8.97 -5.40
CA HIS A 104 26.08 -7.63 -4.95
C HIS A 104 24.72 -7.17 -5.49
N SER A 105 24.47 -7.30 -6.79
CA SER A 105 23.17 -6.90 -7.35
C SER A 105 22.03 -7.73 -6.77
N ILE A 106 22.20 -9.05 -6.61
CA ILE A 106 21.20 -9.92 -5.98
C ILE A 106 20.88 -9.48 -4.54
N TYR A 107 21.90 -9.15 -3.73
CA TYR A 107 21.67 -8.65 -2.36
C TYR A 107 20.98 -7.31 -2.33
N TRP A 108 21.40 -6.37 -3.19
CA TRP A 108 20.75 -5.07 -3.30
C TRP A 108 19.27 -5.21 -3.65
N ILE A 109 18.94 -6.11 -4.59
CA ILE A 109 17.56 -6.42 -4.98
C ILE A 109 16.78 -6.90 -3.76
N LEU A 110 17.31 -7.87 -3.00
CA LEU A 110 16.64 -8.42 -1.83
C LEU A 110 16.45 -7.41 -0.72
N ALA A 111 17.46 -6.59 -0.45
CA ALA A 111 17.42 -5.55 0.59
C ALA A 111 16.49 -4.40 0.23
N SER A 112 16.31 -4.10 -1.06
CA SER A 112 15.39 -3.05 -1.52
C SER A 112 13.91 -3.41 -1.37
N GLN A 113 13.59 -4.68 -1.07
CA GLN A 113 12.21 -5.10 -0.87
C GLN A 113 11.70 -4.68 0.51
N TYR A 114 10.86 -3.64 0.54
CA TYR A 114 10.24 -3.15 1.77
C TYR A 114 8.89 -3.86 2.00
N ASP A 115 8.86 -4.78 2.97
CA ASP A 115 7.69 -5.60 3.27
C ASP A 115 7.38 -5.63 4.78
N PRO A 116 6.86 -4.53 5.34
CA PRO A 116 6.56 -4.43 6.76
C PRO A 116 5.43 -5.38 7.21
N LEU A 117 4.58 -5.83 6.29
CA LEU A 117 3.43 -6.69 6.57
C LEU A 117 3.68 -8.16 6.23
N GLY A 118 4.82 -8.49 5.60
CA GLY A 118 5.20 -9.86 5.27
C GLY A 118 4.50 -10.46 4.04
N PHE A 119 3.82 -9.66 3.21
CA PHE A 119 3.06 -10.13 2.05
C PHE A 119 3.93 -10.83 1.00
N ILE A 120 5.19 -10.38 0.84
CA ILE A 120 6.15 -10.98 -0.10
C ILE A 120 7.19 -11.85 0.59
N SER A 121 7.06 -12.09 1.91
CA SER A 121 7.92 -12.97 2.70
C SER A 121 8.13 -14.36 2.07
N PRO A 122 7.12 -15.03 1.49
CA PRO A 122 7.34 -16.32 0.81
C PRO A 122 8.32 -16.22 -0.38
N PHE A 123 8.34 -15.08 -1.07
CA PHE A 123 9.24 -14.84 -2.21
C PHE A 123 10.64 -14.47 -1.75
N THR A 124 10.76 -13.54 -0.78
CA THR A 124 12.06 -13.12 -0.26
C THR A 124 12.76 -14.25 0.50
N THR A 125 12.02 -15.13 1.18
CA THR A 125 12.56 -16.32 1.84
C THR A 125 13.14 -17.31 0.84
N ARG A 126 12.43 -17.60 -0.26
CA ARG A 126 12.95 -18.46 -1.34
C ARG A 126 14.21 -17.86 -1.96
N ALA A 127 14.23 -16.56 -2.21
CA ALA A 127 15.39 -15.88 -2.76
C ALA A 127 16.59 -15.90 -1.80
N LYS A 128 16.38 -15.71 -0.49
CA LYS A 128 17.42 -15.87 0.53
C LYS A 128 18.00 -17.28 0.55
N ALA A 129 17.17 -18.31 0.41
CA ALA A 129 17.64 -19.70 0.31
C ALA A 129 18.49 -19.95 -0.95
N ILE A 130 18.14 -19.34 -2.09
CA ILE A 130 18.96 -19.39 -3.31
C ILE A 130 20.32 -18.71 -3.07
N VAL A 131 20.32 -17.53 -2.46
CA VAL A 131 21.56 -16.80 -2.14
C VAL A 131 22.46 -17.60 -1.21
N GLN A 132 21.90 -18.25 -0.19
CA GLN A 132 22.66 -19.15 0.70
C GLN A 132 23.34 -20.27 -0.11
N LYS A 133 22.59 -20.96 -0.98
CA LYS A 133 23.16 -22.02 -1.84
C LYS A 133 24.25 -21.52 -2.81
N LEU A 134 24.14 -20.29 -3.29
CA LEU A 134 25.16 -19.69 -4.17
C LEU A 134 26.46 -19.42 -3.41
N TRP A 135 26.39 -19.05 -2.13
CA TRP A 135 27.55 -18.87 -1.28
C TRP A 135 28.26 -20.18 -0.94
N ASP A 136 27.50 -21.26 -0.75
CA ASP A 136 28.05 -22.57 -0.43
C ASP A 136 28.77 -23.24 -1.62
N LYS A 137 28.58 -22.72 -2.83
CA LYS A 137 29.26 -23.22 -4.03
C LYS A 137 30.73 -22.77 -4.01
N LYS A 138 31.66 -23.74 -3.95
CA LYS A 138 33.11 -23.47 -4.08
C LYS A 138 33.35 -22.60 -5.31
N ARG A 139 33.99 -21.45 -5.12
CA ARG A 139 34.55 -20.67 -6.23
C ARG A 139 35.65 -21.52 -6.85
N VAL A 140 35.41 -21.98 -8.07
CA VAL A 140 36.46 -22.59 -8.89
C VAL A 140 37.38 -21.42 -9.26
N GLY A 141 38.49 -21.31 -8.54
CA GLY A 141 39.59 -20.42 -8.87
C GLY A 141 40.45 -21.03 -9.97
#